data_AF-A0A8S3GYD1-F1
#
_entry.id   AF-A0A8S3GYD1-F1
#
_cell.length_a   1.000
_cell.length_b   1.000
_cell.length_c   1.000
_cell.angle_alpha   90.00
_cell.angle_beta   90.00
_cell.angle_gamma   90.00
#
_symmetry.space_group_name_H-M   'P 1'
#
loop_
_entity.id
_entity.type
_entity.pdbx_description
1 polymer ?
#
loop_
_entity_poly.entity_id
_entity_poly.type
_entity_poly.pdbx_seq_one_letter_code
_entity_poly.pdbx_strand_id
1 'polypeptide(L)'
;PSPRDVRVVRLNETTIQVFWSPIYYPPVERYIVHYNDKAENKAENQWSLYSPMNFGATSAIISGLKSSAMYNVRVSAEFSNTIINDPLHSSGTTRREGDLSEIHVADIYRR
;
A
#
# COMPACT_ATOMS: atom_id res chain seq x y z
N PRO A 1 -6.00 -9.79 -9.88
CA PRO A 1 -6.40 -9.79 -8.44
C PRO A 1 -5.88 -8.51 -7.79
N SER A 2 -6.55 -8.02 -6.76
CA SER A 2 -6.08 -6.88 -5.97
C SER A 2 -5.86 -7.31 -4.51
N PRO A 3 -4.96 -6.64 -3.77
CA PRO A 3 -4.80 -6.90 -2.34
C PRO A 3 -6.11 -6.66 -1.61
N ARG A 4 -6.47 -7.56 -0.70
CA ARG A 4 -7.71 -7.51 0.10
C ARG A 4 -7.39 -7.52 1.58
N ASP A 5 -8.42 -7.30 2.39
CA ASP A 5 -8.33 -7.34 3.85
C ASP A 5 -7.25 -6.38 4.36
N VAL A 6 -7.18 -5.20 3.72
CA VAL A 6 -6.25 -4.15 4.12
C VAL A 6 -6.63 -3.73 5.53
N ARG A 7 -5.68 -3.85 6.44
CA ARG A 7 -5.85 -3.48 7.85
C ARG A 7 -4.70 -2.59 8.24
N VAL A 8 -5.01 -1.50 8.92
CA VAL A 8 -4.00 -0.57 9.38
C VAL A 8 -4.05 -0.56 10.90
N VAL A 9 -2.89 -0.75 11.52
CA VAL A 9 -2.71 -0.69 12.96
C VAL A 9 -1.73 0.43 13.26
N ARG A 10 -2.06 1.25 14.25
CA ARG A 10 -1.16 2.26 14.76
C ARG A 10 -0.10 1.60 15.64
N LEU A 11 1.18 1.88 15.38
CA LEU A 11 2.27 1.46 16.27
C LEU A 11 2.63 2.56 17.26
N ASN A 12 2.70 3.81 16.80
CA ASN A 12 2.89 5.00 17.63
C ASN A 12 2.30 6.24 16.93
N GLU A 13 2.66 7.45 17.37
CA GLU A 13 2.06 8.72 16.87
C GLU A 13 2.58 9.17 15.50
N THR A 14 3.61 8.51 14.98
CA THR A 14 4.20 8.84 13.68
C THR A 14 4.42 7.59 12.82
N THR A 15 3.94 6.43 13.28
CA THR A 15 4.20 5.13 12.67
C THR A 15 2.95 4.25 12.68
N ILE A 16 2.63 3.70 11.52
CA ILE A 16 1.59 2.69 11.33
C ILE A 16 2.19 1.42 10.73
N GLN A 17 1.51 0.30 10.94
CA GLN A 17 1.74 -0.95 10.24
C GLN A 17 0.50 -1.28 9.40
N VAL A 18 0.72 -1.50 8.12
CA VAL A 18 -0.31 -1.89 7.16
C VAL A 18 -0.17 -3.38 6.90
N PHE A 19 -1.28 -4.10 6.89
CA PHE A 19 -1.38 -5.52 6.60
C PHE A 19 -2.32 -5.75 5.43
N TRP A 20 -2.09 -6.80 4.65
CA TRP A 20 -2.98 -7.23 3.57
C TRP A 20 -2.91 -8.75 3.37
N SER A 21 -3.94 -9.31 2.76
CA SER A 21 -3.97 -10.72 2.35
C SER A 21 -3.04 -10.95 1.15
N PRO A 22 -2.19 -11.99 1.17
CA PRO A 22 -1.28 -12.30 0.07
C PRO A 22 -2.04 -12.75 -1.19
N ILE A 23 -1.52 -12.35 -2.35
CA ILE A 23 -1.95 -12.86 -3.65
C ILE A 23 -0.95 -13.94 -4.08
N TYR A 24 -1.43 -15.18 -4.17
CA TYR A 24 -0.59 -16.32 -4.56
C TYR A 24 -0.49 -16.53 -6.07
N TYR A 25 -1.52 -16.11 -6.82
CA TYR A 25 -1.54 -16.25 -8.27
C TYR A 25 -2.35 -15.12 -8.95
N PRO A 26 -1.84 -14.50 -10.04
CA PRO A 26 -0.49 -14.67 -10.59
C PRO A 26 0.59 -14.10 -9.63
N PRO A 27 1.88 -14.47 -9.82
CA PRO A 27 2.96 -13.96 -8.99
C PRO A 27 2.99 -12.43 -8.96
N VAL A 28 3.01 -11.86 -7.76
CA VAL A 28 3.14 -10.41 -7.55
C VAL A 28 4.61 -10.03 -7.69
N GLU A 29 4.89 -9.04 -8.54
CA GLU A 29 6.22 -8.43 -8.65
C GLU A 29 6.50 -7.46 -7.52
N ARG A 30 5.52 -6.70 -7.03
CA ARG A 30 5.66 -5.89 -5.82
C ARG A 30 4.31 -5.43 -5.30
N TYR A 31 4.24 -5.21 -3.99
CA TYR A 31 3.15 -4.46 -3.36
C TYR A 31 3.57 -3.01 -3.18
N ILE A 32 2.61 -2.10 -3.30
CA ILE A 32 2.83 -0.66 -3.09
C ILE A 32 1.72 -0.17 -2.17
N VAL A 33 2.13 0.41 -1.04
CA VAL A 33 1.25 1.11 -0.10
C VAL A 33 1.15 2.57 -0.53
N HIS A 34 -0.06 3.01 -0.82
CA HIS A 34 -0.43 4.38 -1.12
C HIS A 34 -0.97 5.00 0.17
N TYR A 35 -0.46 6.16 0.56
CA TYR A 35 -0.96 6.84 1.74
C TYR A 35 -0.98 8.36 1.57
N ASN A 36 -1.98 9.00 2.18
CA ASN A 36 -2.11 10.45 2.15
C ASN A 36 -2.80 10.97 3.41
N ASP A 37 -2.33 12.13 3.90
CA ASP A 37 -3.01 12.89 4.95
C ASP A 37 -4.35 13.39 4.39
N LYS A 38 -5.45 12.96 5.00
CA LYS A 38 -6.82 13.24 4.56
C LYS A 38 -7.08 14.76 4.53
N ALA A 39 -6.41 15.53 5.38
CA ALA A 39 -6.52 16.99 5.39
C ALA A 39 -5.90 17.64 4.13
N GLU A 40 -4.96 16.99 3.45
CA GLU A 40 -4.34 17.52 2.23
C GLU A 40 -5.24 17.41 0.99
N ASN A 41 -6.30 16.58 1.05
CA ASN A 41 -7.28 16.40 -0.02
C ASN A 41 -6.66 16.19 -1.42
N LYS A 42 -5.53 15.46 -1.49
CA LYS A 42 -4.83 15.15 -2.73
C LYS A 42 -5.57 14.06 -3.51
N ALA A 43 -5.58 14.20 -4.85
CA ALA A 43 -6.02 13.13 -5.74
C ALA A 43 -5.15 11.88 -5.56
N GLU A 44 -5.72 10.69 -5.76
CA GLU A 44 -5.06 9.39 -5.49
C GLU A 44 -3.72 9.22 -6.23
N ASN A 45 -3.59 9.80 -7.43
CA ASN A 45 -2.36 9.79 -8.21
C ASN A 45 -1.22 10.65 -7.63
N GLN A 46 -1.49 11.44 -6.59
CA GLN A 46 -0.53 12.29 -5.87
C GLN A 46 -0.24 11.78 -4.46
N TRP A 47 -0.77 10.61 -4.09
CA TRP A 47 -0.52 10.02 -2.77
C TRP A 47 0.94 9.56 -2.65
N SER A 48 1.43 9.52 -1.42
CA SER A 48 2.78 9.04 -1.13
C SER A 48 2.85 7.53 -1.33
N LEU A 49 3.97 7.04 -1.84
CA LEU A 49 4.17 5.63 -2.20
C LEU A 49 5.24 5.00 -1.31
N TYR A 50 4.95 3.81 -0.79
CA TYR A 50 5.92 2.97 -0.11
C TYR A 50 5.87 1.55 -0.67
N SER A 51 7.00 1.04 -1.13
CA SER A 51 7.13 -0.34 -1.61
C SER A 51 8.02 -1.12 -0.65
N PRO A 52 7.52 -2.19 -0.01
CA PRO A 52 8.37 -3.15 0.68
C PRO A 52 9.37 -3.77 -0.32
N MET A 53 10.58 -4.08 0.15
CA MET A 53 11.59 -4.77 -0.68
C MET A 53 11.25 -6.25 -0.92
N ASN A 54 10.34 -6.84 -0.14
CA ASN A 54 9.96 -8.24 -0.23
C ASN A 54 8.67 -8.41 -1.08
N PHE A 55 8.77 -9.15 -2.19
CA PHE A 55 7.67 -9.45 -3.10
C PHE A 55 6.54 -10.28 -2.45
N GLY A 56 6.87 -11.08 -1.43
CA GLY A 56 5.92 -11.83 -0.62
C GLY A 56 5.46 -11.10 0.65
N ALA A 57 5.73 -9.80 0.78
CA ALA A 57 5.29 -9.03 1.93
C ALA A 57 3.78 -9.08 2.07
N THR A 58 3.33 -9.28 3.31
CA THR A 58 1.92 -9.18 3.75
C THR A 58 1.73 -8.04 4.75
N SER A 59 2.80 -7.29 5.03
CA SER A 59 2.75 -6.07 5.83
C SER A 59 3.88 -5.10 5.49
N ALA A 60 3.69 -3.83 5.87
CA ALA A 60 4.64 -2.74 5.72
C ALA A 60 4.58 -1.81 6.94
N ILE A 61 5.72 -1.26 7.33
CA ILE A 61 5.80 -0.21 8.36
C ILE A 61 6.01 1.13 7.65
N ILE A 62 5.10 2.08 7.91
CA ILE A 62 5.19 3.44 7.41
C ILE A 62 5.47 4.35 8.60
N SER A 63 6.64 5.00 8.61
CA SER A 63 7.11 5.90 9.66
C SER A 63 7.23 7.34 9.17
N GLY A 64 7.37 8.30 10.10
CA GLY A 64 7.53 9.72 9.77
C GLY A 64 6.22 10.41 9.38
N LEU A 65 5.08 9.84 9.80
CA LEU A 65 3.76 10.46 9.64
C LEU A 65 3.60 11.65 10.58
N LYS A 66 2.72 12.58 10.21
CA LYS A 66 2.28 13.66 11.11
C LYS A 66 1.46 13.05 12.25
N SER A 67 1.76 13.45 13.48
CA SER A 67 0.92 13.12 14.62
C SER A 67 -0.42 13.85 14.55
N SER A 68 -1.41 13.26 15.21
CA SER A 68 -2.80 13.74 15.26
C SER A 68 -3.44 13.98 13.88
N ALA A 69 -3.07 13.20 12.87
CA ALA A 69 -3.60 13.29 11.51
C ALA A 69 -4.35 12.02 11.10
N MET A 70 -5.35 12.17 10.24
CA MET A 70 -6.05 11.05 9.62
C MET A 70 -5.40 10.72 8.28
N TYR A 71 -5.11 9.44 8.05
CA TYR A 71 -4.52 8.97 6.80
C TYR A 71 -5.47 8.05 6.06
N ASN A 72 -5.58 8.28 4.76
CA ASN A 72 -6.10 7.31 3.80
C ASN A 72 -4.95 6.38 3.41
N VAL A 73 -5.20 5.07 3.36
CA VAL A 73 -4.21 4.04 3.02
C VAL A 73 -4.84 3.04 2.06
N ARG A 74 -4.14 2.71 0.98
CA ARG A 74 -4.52 1.66 0.03
C ARG A 74 -3.31 0.81 -0.30
N VAL A 75 -3.52 -0.46 -0.61
CA VAL A 75 -2.44 -1.34 -1.11
C VAL A 75 -2.75 -1.72 -2.54
N SER A 76 -1.77 -1.59 -3.44
CA SER A 76 -1.84 -2.11 -4.80
C SER A 76 -0.80 -3.21 -5.01
N ALA A 77 -1.08 -4.11 -5.94
CA ALA A 77 -0.11 -5.08 -6.42
C ALA A 77 0.26 -4.78 -7.88
N GLU A 78 1.53 -4.91 -8.21
CA GLU A 78 2.01 -4.93 -9.59
C GLU A 78 2.38 -6.35 -10.00
N PHE A 79 2.06 -6.67 -11.25
CA PHE A 79 2.26 -7.99 -11.85
C PHE A 79 3.05 -7.82 -13.15
N SER A 80 3.99 -8.74 -13.39
CA SER A 80 4.62 -8.89 -14.69
C SER A 80 3.61 -9.49 -15.66
N ASN A 81 3.37 -8.81 -16.79
CA ASN A 81 2.78 -9.46 -17.95
C ASN A 81 3.92 -9.74 -18.93
N THR A 82 4.51 -10.93 -18.83
CA THR A 82 5.40 -11.42 -19.89
C THR A 82 4.53 -11.96 -21.03
N ILE A 83 4.39 -11.20 -22.11
CA ILE A 83 3.78 -11.74 -23.35
C ILE A 83 4.86 -12.57 -24.05
N ILE A 84 4.76 -13.89 -23.95
CA ILE A 84 5.80 -14.84 -24.38
C ILE A 84 5.87 -15.03 -25.91
N ASN A 85 5.02 -14.32 -26.68
CA ASN A 85 4.85 -14.54 -28.12
C ASN A 85 5.43 -13.44 -29.03
N ASP A 86 6.08 -12.41 -28.48
CA ASP A 86 6.66 -11.33 -29.29
C ASP A 86 8.20 -11.28 -29.11
N PRO A 87 8.99 -11.55 -30.17
CA PRO A 87 10.45 -11.49 -30.10
C PRO A 87 11.00 -10.06 -29.86
N LEU A 88 10.15 -9.02 -29.84
CA LEU A 88 10.55 -7.66 -29.55
C LEU A 88 9.86 -7.11 -28.29
N HIS A 89 10.24 -7.65 -27.12
CA HIS A 89 10.19 -7.00 -25.81
C HIS A 89 9.02 -6.02 -25.55
N SER A 90 7.82 -6.53 -25.31
CA SER A 90 6.79 -5.76 -24.58
C SER A 90 6.45 -6.45 -23.25
N SER A 91 7.38 -6.36 -22.29
CA SER A 91 7.03 -6.61 -20.89
C SER A 91 6.14 -5.46 -20.41
N GLY A 92 4.85 -5.70 -20.24
CA GLY A 92 3.93 -4.75 -19.63
C GLY A 92 3.77 -5.06 -18.15
N THR A 93 3.78 -4.05 -17.27
CA THR A 93 3.34 -4.24 -15.87
C THR A 93 1.89 -3.81 -15.73
N THR A 94 1.09 -4.61 -15.01
CA THR A 94 -0.28 -4.20 -14.66
C THR A 94 -0.38 -3.94 -13.16
N ARG A 95 -0.86 -2.76 -12.79
CA ARG A 95 -1.18 -2.41 -11.39
C ARG A 95 -2.64 -2.67 -11.10
N ARG A 96 -2.93 -3.32 -9.96
CA ARG A 96 -4.29 -3.54 -9.46
C ARG A 96 -4.41 -2.98 -8.05
N GLU A 97 -5.38 -2.11 -7.88
CA GLU A 97 -5.64 -1.39 -6.64
C GLU A 97 -6.58 -2.18 -5.72
N GLY A 98 -6.19 -2.27 -4.45
CA GLY A 98 -6.93 -2.97 -3.40
C GLY A 98 -7.83 -2.06 -2.59
N ASP A 99 -8.32 -2.61 -1.48
CA ASP A 99 -9.28 -1.94 -0.60
C ASP A 99 -8.68 -0.67 0.03
N LEU A 100 -9.55 0.34 0.24
CA LEU A 100 -9.20 1.55 0.96
C LEU A 100 -9.42 1.33 2.46
N SER A 101 -8.44 1.73 3.26
CA SER A 101 -8.51 1.76 4.72
C SER A 101 -8.20 3.17 5.22
N GLU A 102 -8.87 3.57 6.30
CA GLU A 102 -8.61 4.85 6.96
C GLU A 102 -8.09 4.58 8.39
N ILE A 103 -7.14 5.39 8.85
CA ILE A 103 -6.69 5.35 10.25
C ILE A 103 -6.45 6.76 10.79
N HIS A 104 -6.84 6.97 12.05
CA HIS A 104 -6.50 8.17 12.80
C HIS A 104 -5.23 7.94 13.62
N VAL A 105 -4.21 8.76 13.37
CA VAL A 105 -2.90 8.67 14.03
C VAL A 105 -2.83 9.73 15.15
N ALA A 106 -3.72 9.68 16.14
CA ALA A 106 -3.72 10.62 17.28
C ALA A 106 -3.33 9.96 18.61
N ASP A 107 -2.68 10.76 19.47
CA ASP A 107 -1.86 10.49 20.66
C ASP A 107 -2.13 9.25 21.53
N ILE A 108 -1.05 8.69 22.11
CA ILE A 108 -1.10 7.64 23.14
C ILE A 108 -1.26 8.27 24.53
N TYR A 109 -2.26 9.12 24.79
CA TYR A 109 -2.56 9.47 26.20
C TYR A 109 -4.05 9.78 26.40
N ARG A 110 -4.82 8.76 26.81
CA ARG A 110 -5.86 8.95 27.83
C ARG A 110 -5.95 7.73 28.75
N ARG A 111 -5.41 7.98 29.95
CA ARG A 111 -5.47 7.26 31.23
C ARG A 111 -4.31 6.33 31.54
#